data_AF-A0A7J7KIY4-F1
#
_entry.id   AF-A0A7J7KIY4-F1
#
_cell.length_a   1.000
_cell.length_b   1.000
_cell.length_c   1.000
_cell.angle_alpha   90.00
_cell.angle_beta   90.00
_cell.angle_gamma   90.00
#
_symmetry.space_group_name_H-M   'P 1'
#
loop_
_entity.id
_entity.type
_entity.pdbx_description
1 polymer ?
#
loop_
_entity_poly.entity_id
_entity_poly.type
_entity_poly.pdbx_seq_one_letter_code
_entity_poly.pdbx_strand_id
1 'polypeptide(L)'
;MQFVLMEGIIEKLKLLDYEKLFCQELGFKPFSRHYFAIPTNPGEQFYNFTSLCAWLLRLCGKNFDPPQEYDDPNATISSILLELKSLGQNVNFPPSKLKTGCGEQCIDVVNKLCDSVLVNEGSLGQDLFTPKKKMMLKIMQ
;
A
#
# COMPACT_ATOMS: atom_id res chain seq x y z
N MET A 1 -15.40 -13.32 -3.59
CA MET A 1 -14.44 -12.67 -4.50
C MET A 1 -13.30 -11.97 -3.74
N GLN A 2 -13.60 -11.20 -2.67
CA GLN A 2 -12.59 -10.47 -1.89
C GLN A 2 -11.40 -11.32 -1.38
N PHE A 3 -11.64 -12.56 -0.94
CA PHE A 3 -10.56 -13.45 -0.46
C PHE A 3 -9.56 -13.86 -1.55
N VAL A 4 -10.02 -14.12 -2.77
CA VAL A 4 -9.15 -14.49 -3.90
C VAL A 4 -8.28 -13.29 -4.29
N LEU A 5 -8.86 -12.09 -4.31
CA LEU A 5 -8.11 -10.86 -4.57
C LEU A 5 -7.07 -10.60 -3.48
N MET A 6 -7.41 -10.86 -2.21
CA MET A 6 -6.45 -10.78 -1.12
C MET A 6 -5.30 -11.78 -1.23
N GLU A 7 -5.55 -13.02 -1.67
CA GLU A 7 -4.48 -13.98 -1.95
C GLU A 7 -3.51 -13.43 -3.01
N GLY A 8 -4.05 -12.90 -4.12
CA GLY A 8 -3.24 -12.24 -5.15
C GLY A 8 -2.49 -11.00 -4.64
N ILE A 9 -3.11 -10.19 -3.77
CA ILE A 9 -2.42 -9.05 -3.13
C ILE A 9 -1.26 -9.54 -2.27
N ILE A 10 -1.43 -10.58 -1.45
CA ILE A 10 -0.35 -11.12 -0.62
C ILE A 10 0.80 -11.62 -1.48
N GLU A 11 0.52 -12.27 -2.62
CA GLU A 11 1.56 -12.68 -3.58
C GLU A 11 2.32 -11.48 -4.15
N LYS A 12 1.60 -10.43 -4.57
CA LYS A 12 2.23 -9.18 -5.05
C LYS A 12 3.08 -8.52 -3.98
N LEU A 13 2.59 -8.43 -2.74
CA LEU A 13 3.33 -7.87 -1.62
C LEU A 13 4.62 -8.66 -1.33
N LYS A 14 4.59 -9.99 -1.47
CA LYS A 14 5.80 -10.83 -1.34
C LYS A 14 6.83 -10.53 -2.43
N LEU A 15 6.41 -10.28 -3.67
CA LEU A 15 7.32 -9.85 -4.74
C LEU A 15 8.00 -8.52 -4.41
N LEU A 16 7.34 -7.65 -3.65
CA LEU A 16 7.84 -6.35 -3.20
C LEU A 16 8.64 -6.40 -1.89
N ASP A 17 9.07 -7.58 -1.42
CA ASP A 17 9.80 -7.75 -0.15
C ASP A 17 9.06 -7.15 1.08
N TYR A 18 7.72 -7.09 1.08
CA TYR A 18 6.95 -6.34 2.10
C TYR A 18 7.19 -6.82 3.55
N GLU A 19 7.43 -8.11 3.77
CA GLU A 19 7.67 -8.61 5.13
C GLU A 19 8.92 -7.98 5.75
N LYS A 20 9.93 -7.71 4.92
CA LYS A 20 11.17 -7.07 5.35
C LYS A 20 11.04 -5.55 5.36
N LEU A 21 10.64 -4.97 4.23
CA LEU A 21 10.69 -3.53 3.99
C LEU A 21 9.50 -2.76 4.58
N PHE A 22 8.42 -3.45 4.94
CA PHE A 22 7.25 -2.85 5.55
C PHE A 22 7.00 -3.45 6.94
N CYS A 23 6.82 -4.76 7.06
CA CYS A 23 6.45 -5.37 8.33
C CYS A 23 7.56 -5.27 9.38
N GLN A 24 8.79 -5.71 9.07
CA GLN A 24 9.90 -5.65 10.02
C GLN A 24 10.37 -4.22 10.30
N GLU A 25 10.55 -3.40 9.26
CA GLU A 25 11.06 -2.03 9.42
C GLU A 25 10.10 -1.09 10.17
N LEU A 26 8.78 -1.29 10.03
CA LEU A 26 7.77 -0.43 10.64
C LEU A 26 7.00 -1.11 11.80
N GLY A 27 7.34 -2.34 12.16
CA GLY A 27 6.75 -3.06 13.30
C GLY A 27 5.36 -3.64 13.04
N PHE A 28 4.95 -3.85 11.80
CA PHE A 28 3.67 -4.50 11.47
C PHE A 28 3.79 -6.03 11.48
N LYS A 29 2.67 -6.71 11.78
CA LYS A 29 2.56 -8.16 11.55
C LYS A 29 2.26 -8.42 10.07
N PRO A 30 2.81 -9.50 9.47
CA PRO A 30 2.40 -9.95 8.15
C PRO A 30 0.87 -10.13 8.05
N PHE A 31 0.29 -9.68 6.94
CA PHE A 31 -1.16 -9.73 6.75
C PHE A 31 -1.61 -11.13 6.32
N SER A 32 -2.69 -11.62 6.91
CA SER A 32 -3.36 -12.82 6.39
C SER A 32 -4.27 -12.46 5.20
N ARG A 33 -4.64 -13.46 4.37
CA ARG A 33 -5.62 -13.27 3.28
C ARG A 33 -6.99 -12.75 3.74
N HIS A 34 -7.28 -12.80 5.04
CA HIS A 34 -8.55 -12.34 5.61
C HIS A 34 -8.44 -10.93 6.19
N TYR A 35 -7.23 -10.37 6.33
CA TYR A 35 -6.97 -9.19 7.18
C TYR A 35 -7.77 -7.96 6.76
N PHE A 36 -7.80 -7.63 5.46
CA PHE A 36 -8.61 -6.54 4.93
C PHE A 36 -9.99 -7.00 4.43
N ALA A 37 -10.29 -8.30 4.45
CA ALA A 37 -11.56 -8.84 3.98
C ALA A 37 -12.61 -8.94 5.09
N ILE A 38 -12.19 -9.08 6.35
CA ILE A 38 -13.07 -9.24 7.51
C ILE A 38 -12.84 -8.08 8.47
N PRO A 39 -13.89 -7.39 8.95
CA PRO A 39 -13.73 -6.35 9.97
C PRO A 39 -13.18 -6.95 11.26
N THR A 40 -12.18 -6.30 11.85
CA THR A 40 -11.58 -6.66 13.13
C THR A 40 -11.60 -5.45 14.07
N ASN A 41 -10.47 -4.79 14.25
CA ASN A 41 -10.38 -3.50 14.94
C ASN A 41 -10.32 -2.39 13.88
N PRO A 42 -11.37 -1.56 13.72
CA PRO A 42 -11.42 -0.54 12.68
C PRO A 42 -10.28 0.48 12.75
N GLY A 43 -9.84 0.87 13.96
CA GLY A 43 -8.74 1.81 14.13
C GLY A 43 -7.41 1.21 13.68
N GLU A 44 -7.14 -0.03 14.10
CA GLU A 44 -5.95 -0.77 13.67
C GLU A 44 -5.98 -1.03 12.15
N GLN A 45 -7.12 -1.48 11.61
CA GLN A 45 -7.26 -1.74 10.19
C GLN A 45 -7.10 -0.49 9.36
N PHE A 46 -7.65 0.65 9.80
CA PHE A 46 -7.47 1.93 9.13
C PHE A 46 -6.00 2.39 9.14
N TYR A 47 -5.33 2.28 10.29
CA TYR A 47 -3.91 2.61 10.40
C TYR A 47 -3.04 1.70 9.50
N ASN A 48 -3.28 0.39 9.51
CA ASN A 48 -2.55 -0.56 8.68
C ASN A 48 -2.82 -0.36 7.18
N PHE A 49 -4.08 -0.07 6.82
CA PHE A 49 -4.48 0.23 5.44
C PHE A 49 -3.78 1.49 4.92
N THR A 50 -3.87 2.60 5.65
CA THR A 50 -3.27 3.88 5.25
C THR A 50 -1.75 3.81 5.23
N SER A 51 -1.14 3.11 6.19
CA SER A 51 0.31 2.87 6.24
C SER A 51 0.80 2.05 5.04
N LEU A 52 0.07 0.98 4.69
CA LEU A 52 0.38 0.17 3.52
C LEU A 52 0.27 0.99 2.22
N CYS A 53 -0.80 1.79 2.08
CA CYS A 53 -0.97 2.66 0.91
C CYS A 53 0.17 3.67 0.79
N ALA A 54 0.55 4.32 1.90
CA ALA A 54 1.67 5.26 1.95
C ALA A 54 3.00 4.60 1.55
N TRP A 55 3.24 3.37 1.98
CA TRP A 55 4.42 2.60 1.57
C TRP A 55 4.41 2.28 0.08
N LEU A 56 3.30 1.76 -0.46
CA LEU A 56 3.18 1.44 -1.89
C LEU A 56 3.31 2.70 -2.78
N LEU A 57 2.71 3.82 -2.38
CA LEU A 57 2.84 5.09 -3.10
C LEU A 57 4.30 5.57 -3.16
N ARG A 58 5.06 5.42 -2.06
CA ARG A 58 6.51 5.73 -2.05
C ARG A 58 7.30 4.82 -2.99
N LEU A 59 6.94 3.54 -3.11
CA LEU A 59 7.55 2.64 -4.11
C LEU A 59 7.24 3.06 -5.55
N CYS A 60 6.10 3.72 -5.79
CA CYS A 60 5.79 4.38 -7.07
C CYS A 60 6.52 5.72 -7.26
N GLY A 61 7.45 6.09 -6.39
CA GLY A 61 8.19 7.36 -6.45
C GLY A 61 7.39 8.58 -6.02
N LYS A 62 6.24 8.39 -5.34
CA LYS A 62 5.47 9.50 -4.76
C LYS A 62 6.07 9.96 -3.45
N ASN A 63 6.06 11.27 -3.22
CA ASN A 63 6.38 11.81 -1.91
C ASN A 63 5.11 11.76 -1.05
N PHE A 64 5.03 10.76 -0.17
CA PHE A 64 3.84 10.51 0.66
C PHE A 64 4.26 10.15 2.08
N ASP A 65 3.83 10.95 3.04
CA ASP A 65 4.17 10.76 4.45
C ASP A 65 3.35 9.62 5.08
N PRO A 66 3.94 8.86 6.03
CA PRO A 66 3.19 7.89 6.83
C PRO A 66 2.06 8.58 7.63
N PRO A 67 0.89 7.93 7.76
CA PRO A 67 -0.22 8.48 8.53
C PRO A 67 0.15 8.65 10.01
N GLN A 68 -0.25 9.78 10.61
CA GLN A 68 -0.09 10.08 12.02
C GLN A 68 -1.41 9.92 12.79
N GLU A 69 -1.32 9.71 14.11
CA GLU A 69 -2.49 9.50 14.99
C GLU A 69 -3.51 10.65 14.94
N TYR A 70 -3.03 11.88 14.75
CA TYR A 70 -3.85 13.09 14.74
C TYR A 70 -4.26 13.56 13.35
N ASP A 71 -3.89 12.83 12.30
CA ASP A 71 -4.29 13.18 10.93
C ASP A 71 -5.80 13.01 10.75
N ASP A 72 -6.44 13.92 10.01
CA ASP A 72 -7.85 13.75 9.66
C ASP A 72 -8.02 12.55 8.72
N PRO A 73 -8.85 11.55 9.07
CA PRO A 73 -9.01 10.35 8.25
C PRO A 73 -9.48 10.64 6.82
N ASN A 74 -10.35 11.64 6.61
CA ASN A 74 -10.82 11.97 5.27
C ASN A 74 -9.72 12.62 4.43
N ALA A 75 -8.92 13.50 5.03
CA ALA A 75 -7.80 14.15 4.37
C ALA A 75 -6.77 13.10 3.92
N THR A 76 -6.38 12.18 4.83
CA THR A 76 -5.45 11.10 4.50
C THR A 76 -5.96 10.23 3.36
N ILE A 77 -7.24 9.81 3.40
CA ILE A 77 -7.84 9.03 2.32
C ILE A 77 -7.85 9.84 1.00
N SER A 78 -8.21 11.12 1.07
CA SER A 78 -8.29 11.98 -0.12
C SER A 78 -6.92 12.13 -0.80
N SER A 79 -5.85 12.28 -0.02
CA SER A 79 -4.48 12.32 -0.52
C SER A 79 -4.07 10.99 -1.18
N ILE A 80 -4.41 9.84 -0.57
CA ILE A 80 -4.16 8.52 -1.17
C ILE A 80 -4.85 8.41 -2.53
N LEU A 81 -6.14 8.79 -2.62
CA LEU A 81 -6.91 8.70 -3.86
C LEU A 81 -6.43 9.69 -4.93
N LEU A 82 -5.94 10.87 -4.53
CA LEU A 82 -5.33 11.85 -5.43
C LEU A 82 -4.07 11.27 -6.08
N GLU A 83 -3.18 10.68 -5.29
CA GLU A 83 -1.95 10.06 -5.83
C GLU A 83 -2.27 8.82 -6.66
N LEU A 84 -3.23 7.98 -6.25
CA LEU A 84 -3.70 6.84 -7.05
C LEU A 84 -4.19 7.30 -8.43
N LYS A 85 -4.97 8.38 -8.49
CA LYS A 85 -5.43 8.99 -9.75
C LYS A 85 -4.28 9.47 -10.63
N SER A 86 -3.26 10.06 -10.02
CA SER A 86 -2.07 10.53 -10.76
C SER A 86 -1.24 9.38 -11.34
N LEU A 87 -1.37 8.15 -10.80
CA LEU A 87 -0.81 6.91 -11.37
C LEU A 87 -1.68 6.33 -12.50
N GLY A 88 -2.74 7.03 -12.92
CA GLY A 88 -3.68 6.57 -13.95
C GLY A 88 -4.73 5.59 -13.43
N GLN A 89 -4.78 5.32 -12.12
CA GLN A 89 -5.73 4.41 -11.50
C GLN A 89 -6.93 5.20 -10.94
N ASN A 90 -8.14 4.85 -11.34
CA ASN A 90 -9.36 5.49 -10.84
C ASN A 90 -10.18 4.55 -9.97
N VAL A 91 -10.93 5.14 -9.04
CA VAL A 91 -11.93 4.45 -8.22
C VAL A 91 -13.29 5.12 -8.40
N ASN A 92 -14.36 4.36 -8.21
CA ASN A 92 -15.74 4.84 -8.35
C ASN A 92 -16.52 4.71 -7.04
N PHE A 93 -16.03 5.37 -5.99
CA PHE A 93 -16.68 5.43 -4.68
C PHE A 93 -16.18 6.65 -3.89
N PRO A 94 -16.94 7.13 -2.89
CA PRO A 94 -16.51 8.26 -2.07
C PRO A 94 -15.42 7.84 -1.05
N PRO A 95 -14.55 8.78 -0.62
CA PRO A 95 -13.50 8.53 0.39
C PRO A 95 -14.01 7.84 1.66
N SER A 96 -15.24 8.14 2.10
CA SER A 96 -15.84 7.57 3.30
C SER A 96 -15.92 6.04 3.31
N LYS A 97 -15.87 5.38 2.14
CA LYS A 97 -15.85 3.92 2.02
C LYS A 97 -14.53 3.27 2.47
N LEU A 98 -13.48 4.05 2.68
CA LEU A 98 -12.16 3.56 3.10
C LEU A 98 -11.90 3.71 4.60
N LYS A 99 -12.81 4.38 5.34
CA LYS A 99 -12.63 4.66 6.78
C LYS A 99 -12.59 3.42 7.66
N THR A 100 -13.20 2.33 7.20
CA THR A 100 -13.17 1.05 7.91
C THR A 100 -11.80 0.39 7.87
N GLY A 101 -10.92 0.79 6.93
CA GLY A 101 -9.64 0.13 6.69
C GLY A 101 -9.77 -1.29 6.14
N CYS A 102 -10.99 -1.78 5.88
CA CYS A 102 -11.27 -3.11 5.36
C CYS A 102 -12.48 -3.09 4.41
N GLY A 103 -12.66 -4.17 3.66
CA GLY A 103 -13.73 -4.34 2.70
C GLY A 103 -13.28 -4.11 1.26
N GLU A 104 -14.22 -4.32 0.33
CA GLU A 104 -13.97 -4.35 -1.11
C GLU A 104 -13.22 -3.12 -1.64
N GLN A 105 -13.60 -1.92 -1.20
CA GLN A 105 -13.00 -0.68 -1.66
C GLN A 105 -11.53 -0.54 -1.18
N CYS A 106 -11.23 -0.98 0.05
CA CYS A 106 -9.86 -0.98 0.56
C CYS A 106 -8.98 -1.97 -0.21
N ILE A 107 -9.51 -3.17 -0.46
CA ILE A 107 -8.83 -4.22 -1.22
C ILE A 107 -8.55 -3.77 -2.66
N ASP A 108 -9.52 -3.13 -3.32
CA ASP A 108 -9.36 -2.59 -4.69
C ASP A 108 -8.23 -1.55 -4.76
N VAL A 109 -8.18 -0.61 -3.80
CA VAL A 109 -7.11 0.40 -3.72
C VAL A 109 -5.74 -0.25 -3.54
N VAL A 110 -5.61 -1.17 -2.58
CA VAL A 110 -4.34 -1.87 -2.34
C VAL A 110 -3.92 -2.66 -3.58
N ASN A 111 -4.84 -3.36 -4.24
CA ASN A 111 -4.53 -4.11 -5.46
C ASN A 111 -4.00 -3.19 -6.58
N LYS A 112 -4.67 -2.05 -6.84
CA LYS A 112 -4.26 -1.09 -7.86
C LYS A 112 -2.90 -0.46 -7.56
N LEU A 113 -2.59 -0.22 -6.29
CA LEU A 113 -1.27 0.26 -5.88
C LEU A 113 -0.20 -0.81 -6.09
N CYS A 114 -0.43 -2.06 -5.68
CA CYS A 114 0.49 -3.16 -5.96
C CYS A 114 0.75 -3.32 -7.47
N ASP A 115 -0.30 -3.25 -8.29
CA ASP A 115 -0.18 -3.31 -9.75
C ASP A 115 0.66 -2.15 -10.30
N SER A 116 0.45 -0.93 -9.77
CA SER A 116 1.22 0.24 -10.19
C SER A 116 2.71 0.11 -9.84
N VAL A 117 3.04 -0.43 -8.66
CA VAL A 117 4.44 -0.68 -8.27
C VAL A 117 5.08 -1.72 -9.17
N LEU A 118 4.42 -2.86 -9.40
CA LEU A 118 4.97 -3.95 -10.21
C LEU A 118 5.12 -3.57 -11.69
N VAL A 119 4.21 -2.76 -12.23
CA VAL A 119 4.37 -2.18 -13.57
C VAL A 119 5.56 -1.22 -13.61
N ASN A 120 5.76 -0.40 -12.58
CA ASN A 120 6.92 0.49 -12.47
C ASN A 120 8.23 -0.32 -12.41
N GLU A 121 8.28 -1.43 -11.65
CA GLU A 121 9.44 -2.33 -11.61
C GLU A 121 9.70 -3.02 -12.96
N GLY A 122 8.64 -3.48 -13.63
CA GLY A 122 8.75 -4.15 -14.93
C GLY A 122 9.15 -3.21 -16.08
N SER A 123 8.69 -1.96 -16.06
CA SER A 123 9.05 -0.92 -17.05
C SER A 123 10.44 -0.33 -16.84
N LEU A 124 11.02 -0.48 -15.64
CA LEU A 124 12.43 -0.19 -15.34
C LEU A 124 13.39 -1.33 -15.70
N GLY A 125 12.94 -2.29 -16.51
CA GLY A 125 13.71 -3.30 -17.25
C GLY A 125 15.15 -3.56 -16.79
N GLN A 126 15.35 -4.66 -16.06
CA GLN A 126 16.59 -5.44 -15.89
C GLN A 126 17.85 -4.76 -15.29
N ASP A 127 17.94 -3.44 -15.17
CA ASP A 127 19.16 -2.77 -14.65
C ASP A 127 19.12 -2.43 -13.14
N LEU A 128 17.94 -2.45 -12.51
CA LEU A 128 17.78 -2.11 -11.07
C LEU A 128 17.92 -3.29 -10.11
N PHE A 129 17.99 -4.53 -10.61
CA PHE A 129 18.27 -5.72 -9.78
C PHE A 129 19.76 -5.93 -9.49
N THR A 130 20.60 -4.90 -9.64
CA THR A 130 21.95 -4.96 -9.06
C THR A 130 21.89 -4.56 -7.57
N PRO A 131 22.59 -5.29 -6.67
CA PRO A 131 22.62 -5.03 -5.22
C PRO A 131 23.02 -3.61 -4.79
N LYS A 132 23.45 -2.75 -5.71
CA LYS A 132 24.03 -1.44 -5.44
C LYS A 132 23.03 -0.35 -5.05
N LYS A 133 21.74 -0.45 -5.41
CA LYS A 133 20.74 0.59 -5.04
C LYS A 133 20.02 0.35 -3.72
N LYS A 134 20.10 -0.86 -3.14
CA LYS A 134 19.76 -1.13 -1.73
C LYS A 134 20.65 -0.30 -0.77
N MET A 135 21.81 0.15 -1.27
CA MET A 135 22.75 1.01 -0.56
C MET A 135 22.39 2.51 -0.66
N MET A 136 21.78 2.98 -1.75
CA MET A 136 21.49 4.43 -1.90
C MET A 136 20.37 4.93 -1.00
N LEU A 137 19.39 4.09 -0.65
CA LEU A 137 18.36 4.46 0.34
C LEU A 137 18.89 4.49 1.78
N LYS A 138 20.08 3.91 2.01
CA LYS A 138 20.77 3.91 3.32
C LYS A 138 21.72 5.09 3.53
N ILE A 139 21.98 5.92 2.51
CA ILE A 139 22.96 7.02 2.57
C ILE A 139 22.28 8.40 2.67
N MET A 140 20.94 8.47 2.72
CA MET A 140 20.19 9.72 2.94
C MET A 140 19.65 9.87 4.37
N GLN A 141 20.25 9.17 5.34
CA GLN A 141 20.09 9.42 6.79
C GLN A 141 21.46 9.60 7.43
#